data_AF-D3LTJ2-F1
#
_entry.id   AF-D3LTJ2-F1
#
_cell.length_a   1.000
_cell.length_b   1.000
_cell.length_c   1.000
_cell.angle_alpha   90.00
_cell.angle_beta   90.00
_cell.angle_gamma   90.00
#
_symmetry.space_group_name_H-M   'P 1'
#
loop_
_entity.id
_entity.type
_entity.pdbx_description
1 polymer ?
#
loop_
_entity_poly.entity_id
_entity_poly.type
_entity_poly.pdbx_seq_one_letter_code
_entity_poly.pdbx_strand_id
1 'polypeptide(L)'
;MKKHISIIRLDPELETGLIAHLQHAHPDSPAARTLAADLQELLRGTLQSVVLDGTPAGAADASGPPPPALRLGALTISATSHTVTLQDRPVNLTPKEFDILYFLARNRGQVFTKEEIYTAVWGHAYVYDDSNIMAFIRKLRKKIEVQPDSPQYILTVWGIGYKFNDRF
;
A
#
# COMPACT_ATOMS: atom_id res chain seq x y z
N MET A 1 -5.91 -19.78 -5.94
CA MET A 1 -6.53 -18.86 -4.97
C MET A 1 -7.99 -18.70 -5.34
N LYS A 2 -8.94 -19.09 -4.46
CA LYS A 2 -10.37 -18.99 -4.76
C LYS A 2 -10.83 -17.54 -4.51
N LYS A 3 -11.31 -16.85 -5.53
CA LYS A 3 -11.88 -15.48 -5.39
C LYS A 3 -13.14 -15.58 -4.55
N HIS A 4 -13.19 -14.88 -3.43
CA HIS A 4 -14.36 -14.80 -2.57
C HIS A 4 -15.36 -13.82 -3.21
N ILE A 5 -16.49 -14.32 -3.71
CA ILE A 5 -17.54 -13.50 -4.35
C ILE A 5 -18.60 -13.25 -3.29
N SER A 6 -18.77 -11.98 -2.90
CA SER A 6 -19.87 -11.54 -2.05
C SER A 6 -20.98 -10.98 -2.93
N ILE A 7 -22.18 -11.55 -2.83
CA ILE A 7 -23.35 -11.07 -3.56
C ILE A 7 -24.11 -10.12 -2.65
N ILE A 8 -24.23 -8.87 -3.07
CA ILE A 8 -24.99 -7.84 -2.37
C ILE A 8 -26.26 -7.59 -3.19
N ARG A 9 -27.43 -7.64 -2.56
CA ARG A 9 -28.68 -7.18 -3.18
C ARG A 9 -28.82 -5.70 -2.89
N LEU A 10 -28.91 -4.90 -3.94
CA LEU A 10 -29.25 -3.49 -3.79
C LEU A 10 -30.77 -3.37 -3.80
N ASP A 11 -31.28 -2.46 -2.97
CA ASP A 11 -32.65 -1.97 -3.06
C ASP A 11 -32.73 -0.79 -4.06
N PRO A 12 -33.93 -0.49 -4.61
CA PRO A 12 -34.09 0.49 -5.69
C PRO A 12 -33.62 1.91 -5.33
N GLU A 13 -33.67 2.29 -4.05
CA GLU A 13 -33.22 3.60 -3.57
C GLU A 13 -31.68 3.70 -3.60
N LEU A 14 -30.98 2.65 -3.16
CA LEU A 14 -29.53 2.56 -3.26
C LEU A 14 -29.03 2.48 -4.70
N GLU A 15 -29.73 1.78 -5.59
CA GLU A 15 -29.37 1.72 -7.02
C GLU A 15 -29.38 3.11 -7.66
N THR A 16 -30.48 3.83 -7.45
CA THR A 16 -30.68 5.18 -8.00
C THR A 16 -29.65 6.15 -7.42
N GLY A 17 -29.40 6.08 -6.10
CA GLY A 17 -28.41 6.91 -5.42
C GLY A 17 -26.98 6.67 -5.91
N LEU A 18 -26.60 5.40 -6.10
CA LEU A 18 -25.24 5.04 -6.53
C LEU A 18 -24.96 5.52 -7.96
N ILE A 19 -25.89 5.30 -8.89
CA ILE A 19 -25.75 5.73 -10.29
C ILE A 19 -25.66 7.27 -10.36
N ALA A 20 -26.54 7.97 -9.65
CA ALA A 20 -26.53 9.43 -9.62
C ALA A 20 -25.23 9.99 -9.02
N HIS A 21 -24.71 9.34 -7.98
CA HIS A 21 -23.46 9.73 -7.34
C HIS A 21 -22.25 9.54 -8.27
N LEU A 22 -22.17 8.43 -9.00
CA LEU A 22 -21.09 8.20 -9.98
C LEU A 22 -21.08 9.26 -11.09
N GLN A 23 -22.27 9.67 -11.55
CA GLN A 23 -22.40 10.69 -12.59
C GLN A 23 -22.09 12.11 -12.10
N HIS A 24 -22.40 12.43 -10.83
CA HIS A 24 -22.16 13.75 -10.25
C HIS A 24 -20.76 13.94 -9.67
N ALA A 25 -20.18 12.91 -9.04
CA ALA A 25 -18.89 13.02 -8.35
C ALA A 25 -17.70 13.09 -9.32
N HIS A 26 -17.81 12.49 -10.50
CA HIS A 26 -16.75 12.44 -11.51
C HIS A 26 -17.29 12.59 -12.94
N PRO A 27 -17.82 13.78 -13.31
CA PRO A 27 -18.51 13.97 -14.60
C PRO A 27 -17.62 13.73 -15.82
N ASP A 28 -16.31 13.98 -15.71
CA ASP A 28 -15.33 13.85 -16.81
C ASP A 28 -14.58 12.50 -16.84
N SER A 29 -14.87 11.59 -15.90
CA SER A 29 -14.20 10.29 -15.88
C SER A 29 -14.86 9.31 -16.85
N PRO A 30 -14.18 8.86 -17.92
CA PRO A 30 -14.73 7.84 -18.82
C PRO A 30 -14.99 6.53 -18.08
N ALA A 31 -14.16 6.18 -17.09
CA ALA A 31 -14.36 5.00 -16.25
C ALA A 31 -15.64 5.09 -15.39
N ALA A 32 -15.98 6.27 -14.87
CA ALA A 32 -17.22 6.46 -14.11
C ALA A 32 -18.47 6.28 -14.99
N ARG A 33 -18.42 6.77 -16.24
CA ARG A 33 -19.51 6.60 -17.21
C ARG A 33 -19.68 5.14 -17.62
N THR A 34 -18.58 4.44 -17.92
CA THR A 34 -18.60 3.00 -18.23
C THR A 34 -19.13 2.18 -17.06
N LEU A 35 -18.66 2.45 -15.84
CA LEU A 35 -19.14 1.75 -14.65
C LEU A 35 -20.64 1.97 -14.41
N ALA A 36 -21.14 3.19 -14.59
CA ALA A 36 -22.56 3.48 -14.45
C ALA A 36 -23.41 2.72 -15.48
N ALA A 37 -22.95 2.65 -16.73
CA ALA A 37 -23.64 1.91 -17.80
C ALA A 37 -23.62 0.38 -17.53
N ASP A 38 -22.48 -0.17 -17.15
CA ASP A 38 -22.33 -1.60 -16.85
C ASP A 38 -23.19 -2.01 -15.64
N LEU A 39 -23.31 -1.15 -14.63
CA LEU A 39 -24.22 -1.36 -13.49
C LEU A 39 -25.69 -1.39 -13.94
N GLN A 40 -26.11 -0.49 -14.84
CA GLN A 40 -27.47 -0.50 -15.38
C GLN A 40 -27.77 -1.81 -16.12
N GLU A 41 -26.82 -2.33 -16.88
CA GLU A 41 -27.00 -3.60 -17.60
C GLU A 41 -26.99 -4.83 -16.67
N LEU A 42 -26.21 -4.80 -15.58
CA LEU A 42 -26.25 -5.83 -14.52
C LEU A 42 -27.62 -5.87 -13.83
N LEU A 43 -28.16 -4.71 -13.45
CA LEU A 43 -29.48 -4.61 -12.79
C LEU A 43 -30.61 -5.03 -13.72
N ARG A 44 -30.51 -4.73 -15.02
CA ARG A 44 -31.46 -5.18 -16.03
C ARG A 44 -31.31 -6.66 -16.40
N GLY A 45 -30.35 -7.37 -15.80
CA GLY A 45 -30.07 -8.79 -16.05
C GLY A 45 -29.50 -9.10 -17.43
N THR A 46 -29.02 -8.08 -18.16
CA THR A 46 -28.39 -8.24 -19.48
C THR A 46 -26.91 -8.61 -19.34
N LEU A 47 -26.25 -8.14 -18.28
CA LEU A 47 -24.92 -8.58 -17.88
C LEU A 47 -25.00 -9.49 -16.65
N GLN A 48 -24.08 -10.46 -16.57
CA GLN A 48 -24.04 -11.44 -15.48
C GLN A 48 -22.89 -11.20 -14.48
N SER A 49 -21.82 -10.54 -14.91
CA SER A 49 -20.70 -10.18 -14.04
C SER A 49 -19.87 -9.05 -14.64
N VAL A 50 -19.41 -8.13 -13.81
CA VAL A 50 -18.44 -7.08 -14.16
C VAL A 50 -17.20 -7.27 -13.29
N VAL A 51 -16.01 -7.22 -13.89
CA VAL A 51 -14.74 -7.30 -13.17
C VAL A 51 -14.20 -5.89 -13.01
N LEU A 52 -14.14 -5.42 -11.77
CA LEU A 52 -13.50 -4.16 -11.43
C LEU A 52 -12.02 -4.44 -11.16
N ASP A 53 -11.16 -4.00 -12.07
CA ASP A 53 -9.73 -3.98 -11.81
C ASP A 53 -9.35 -2.63 -11.19
N GLY A 54 -8.75 -2.68 -10.01
CA GLY A 54 -8.29 -1.50 -9.27
C GLY A 54 -6.98 -0.95 -9.80
N THR A 55 -6.37 -1.59 -10.81
CA THR A 55 -5.31 -0.92 -11.56
C THR A 55 -5.88 0.31 -12.26
N PRO A 56 -5.34 1.51 -12.02
CA PRO A 56 -5.72 2.66 -12.80
C PRO A 56 -5.52 2.34 -14.28
N ALA A 57 -6.61 2.40 -15.06
CA ALA A 57 -6.58 2.30 -16.51
C ALA A 57 -5.79 3.50 -17.05
N GLY A 58 -4.47 3.31 -17.14
CA GLY A 58 -3.52 4.38 -17.39
C GLY A 58 -2.09 3.85 -17.42
N ALA A 59 -1.87 2.76 -18.17
CA ALA A 59 -0.53 2.34 -18.57
C ALA A 59 -0.35 2.63 -20.06
N ALA A 60 -0.17 3.90 -20.40
CA ALA A 60 0.58 4.34 -21.58
C ALA A 60 0.74 5.87 -21.49
N ASP A 61 2.00 6.30 -21.44
CA ASP A 61 2.50 7.67 -21.59
C ASP A 61 1.96 8.74 -20.62
N ALA A 62 2.81 9.17 -19.69
CA ALA A 62 3.20 10.58 -19.57
C ALA A 62 4.01 10.84 -18.30
N SER A 63 5.02 11.68 -18.48
CA SER A 63 5.80 12.43 -17.50
C SER A 63 4.90 13.29 -16.59
N GLY A 64 4.13 12.67 -15.69
CA GLY A 64 3.43 13.34 -14.59
C GLY A 64 4.32 13.42 -13.34
N PRO A 65 4.10 14.39 -12.43
CA PRO A 65 4.83 14.44 -11.17
C PRO A 65 4.64 13.08 -10.46
N PRO A 66 5.73 12.44 -10.00
CA PRO A 66 5.64 11.09 -9.44
C PRO A 66 4.61 11.08 -8.30
N PRO A 67 3.82 9.98 -8.16
CA PRO A 67 2.87 9.84 -7.06
C PRO A 67 3.55 10.13 -5.71
N PRO A 68 2.79 10.55 -4.68
CA PRO A 68 3.35 10.96 -3.39
C PRO A 68 4.23 9.85 -2.80
N ALA A 69 5.53 10.00 -3.04
CA ALA A 69 6.57 9.08 -2.61
C ALA A 69 7.32 9.72 -1.45
N LEU A 70 7.59 8.92 -0.42
CA LEU A 70 8.43 9.35 0.69
C LEU A 70 9.87 9.40 0.18
N ARG A 71 10.42 10.61 0.04
CA ARG A 71 11.85 10.83 -0.28
C ARG A 71 12.60 11.06 1.03
N LEU A 72 13.50 10.15 1.36
CA LEU A 72 14.24 10.09 2.62
C LEU A 72 15.73 9.98 2.27
N GLY A 73 16.33 11.12 1.96
CA GLY A 73 17.69 11.19 1.41
C GLY A 73 17.78 10.45 0.07
N ALA A 74 18.65 9.44 -0.02
CA ALA A 74 18.79 8.60 -1.21
C ALA A 74 17.71 7.51 -1.35
N LEU A 75 16.85 7.31 -0.35
CA LEU A 75 15.82 6.29 -0.35
C LEU A 75 14.49 6.92 -0.80
N THR A 76 13.84 6.34 -1.79
CA THR A 76 12.49 6.71 -2.21
C THR A 76 11.55 5.54 -2.04
N ILE A 77 10.43 5.74 -1.35
CA ILE A 77 9.41 4.72 -1.11
C ILE A 77 8.09 5.18 -1.72
N SER A 78 7.52 4.39 -2.63
CA SER A 78 6.22 4.64 -3.23
C SER A 78 5.19 3.64 -2.69
N ALA A 79 4.25 4.10 -1.89
CA ALA A 79 3.16 3.28 -1.38
C ALA A 79 2.23 2.80 -2.50
N THR A 80 1.96 3.67 -3.48
CA THR A 80 1.04 3.38 -4.59
C THR A 80 1.55 2.28 -5.50
N SER A 81 2.84 2.30 -5.83
CA SER A 81 3.44 1.28 -6.70
C SER A 81 4.09 0.14 -5.92
N HIS A 82 4.10 0.21 -4.58
CA HIS A 82 4.76 -0.76 -3.71
C HIS A 82 6.25 -0.95 -4.07
N THR A 83 6.92 0.14 -4.45
CA THR A 83 8.32 0.13 -4.89
C THR A 83 9.22 0.92 -3.94
N VAL A 84 10.48 0.50 -3.87
CA VAL A 84 11.54 1.18 -3.12
C VAL A 84 12.73 1.34 -4.04
N THR A 85 13.29 2.54 -4.11
CA THR A 85 14.55 2.80 -4.80
C THR A 85 15.57 3.40 -3.85
N LEU A 86 16.84 3.04 -4.05
CA LEU A 86 17.99 3.60 -3.35
C LEU A 86 18.94 4.16 -4.40
N GLN A 87 19.22 5.47 -4.36
CA GLN A 87 20.01 6.16 -5.40
C GLN A 87 19.49 5.85 -6.81
N ASP A 88 18.17 5.95 -6.99
CA ASP A 88 17.45 5.64 -8.23
C ASP A 88 17.58 4.18 -8.72
N ARG A 89 18.16 3.27 -7.92
CA ARG A 89 18.19 1.83 -8.22
C ARG A 89 17.07 1.11 -7.49
N PRO A 90 16.32 0.22 -8.15
CA PRO A 90 15.24 -0.53 -7.51
C PRO A 90 15.79 -1.50 -6.46
N VAL A 91 15.13 -1.54 -5.31
CA VAL A 91 15.42 -2.45 -4.20
C VAL A 91 14.28 -3.45 -4.09
N ASN A 92 14.56 -4.72 -4.38
CA ASN A 92 13.56 -5.79 -4.27
C ASN A 92 13.30 -6.16 -2.81
N LEU A 93 12.13 -5.78 -2.30
CA LEU A 93 11.63 -6.16 -0.99
C LEU A 93 10.52 -7.20 -1.13
N THR A 94 10.42 -8.10 -0.15
CA THR A 94 9.20 -8.90 0.02
C THR A 94 8.07 -8.00 0.54
N PRO A 95 6.78 -8.40 0.41
CA PRO A 95 5.67 -7.58 0.89
C PRO A 95 5.81 -7.16 2.36
N LYS A 96 6.21 -8.10 3.24
CA LYS A 96 6.40 -7.80 4.66
C LYS A 96 7.61 -6.93 4.95
N GLU A 97 8.70 -7.06 4.19
CA GLU A 97 9.83 -6.13 4.29
C GLU A 97 9.41 -4.71 3.90
N PHE A 98 8.63 -4.58 2.82
CA PHE A 98 8.09 -3.28 2.41
C PHE A 98 7.20 -2.69 3.51
N ASP A 99 6.24 -3.45 4.02
CA ASP A 99 5.29 -2.97 5.03
C ASP A 99 6.01 -2.43 6.28
N ILE A 100 7.03 -3.17 6.77
CA ILE A 100 7.85 -2.76 7.92
C ILE A 100 8.61 -1.46 7.61
N LEU A 101 9.27 -1.40 6.45
CA LEU A 101 10.03 -0.22 6.05
C LEU A 101 9.11 1.00 5.92
N TYR A 102 7.98 0.84 5.24
CA TYR A 102 7.01 1.91 5.02
C TYR A 102 6.39 2.39 6.33
N PHE A 103 6.03 1.48 7.24
CA PHE A 103 5.52 1.82 8.57
C PHE A 103 6.52 2.66 9.37
N LEU A 104 7.79 2.24 9.43
CA LEU A 104 8.83 2.97 10.14
C LEU A 104 9.12 4.33 9.46
N ALA A 105 9.22 4.35 8.14
CA ALA A 105 9.51 5.55 7.35
C ALA A 105 8.40 6.61 7.46
N ARG A 106 7.13 6.19 7.46
CA ARG A 106 5.97 7.07 7.64
C ARG A 106 5.95 7.70 9.05
N ASN A 107 6.48 6.98 10.04
CA ASN A 107 6.56 7.41 11.44
C ASN A 107 7.99 7.80 11.85
N ARG A 108 8.69 8.55 10.99
CA ARG A 108 10.10 8.93 11.20
C ARG A 108 10.34 9.54 12.59
N GLY A 109 11.47 9.19 13.19
CA GLY A 109 11.88 9.66 14.52
C GLY A 109 11.20 8.95 15.70
N GLN A 110 10.05 8.31 15.50
CA GLN A 110 9.36 7.57 16.55
C GLN A 110 9.97 6.18 16.74
N VAL A 111 10.05 5.75 18.00
CA VAL A 111 10.58 4.44 18.39
C VAL A 111 9.42 3.47 18.56
N PHE A 112 9.53 2.31 17.92
CA PHE A 112 8.56 1.23 18.04
C PHE A 112 9.23 -0.03 18.57
N THR A 113 8.57 -0.68 19.51
CA THR A 113 8.89 -2.01 20.00
C THR A 113 8.66 -3.06 18.91
N LYS A 114 9.20 -4.27 19.11
CA LYS A 114 8.97 -5.39 18.18
C LYS A 114 7.49 -5.74 18.07
N GLU A 115 6.77 -5.69 19.20
CA GLU A 115 5.35 -5.99 19.29
C GLU A 115 4.53 -4.96 18.52
N GLU A 116 4.82 -3.66 18.68
CA GLU A 116 4.14 -2.59 17.95
C GLU A 116 4.35 -2.68 16.43
N ILE A 117 5.59 -2.93 15.99
CA ILE A 117 5.88 -3.11 14.56
C ILE A 117 5.10 -4.32 14.02
N TYR A 118 5.06 -5.41 14.77
CA TYR A 118 4.31 -6.60 14.35
C TYR A 118 2.82 -6.30 14.22
N THR A 119 2.21 -5.74 15.27
CA THR A 119 0.78 -5.44 15.27
C THR A 119 0.40 -4.46 14.17
N ALA A 120 1.24 -3.47 13.89
CA ALA A 120 1.02 -2.51 12.81
C ALA A 120 1.06 -3.15 11.40
N VAL A 121 1.91 -4.16 11.18
CA VAL A 121 2.13 -4.77 9.86
C VAL A 121 1.27 -6.01 9.61
N TRP A 122 0.90 -6.74 10.66
CA TRP A 122 0.07 -7.95 10.56
C TRP A 122 -1.40 -7.72 10.92
N GLY A 123 -1.74 -6.64 11.62
CA GLY A 123 -3.13 -6.28 11.91
C GLY A 123 -3.81 -7.13 13.00
N HIS A 124 -3.03 -7.91 13.76
CA HIS A 124 -3.51 -8.71 14.88
C HIS A 124 -2.51 -8.69 16.05
N ALA A 125 -2.96 -9.16 17.22
CA ALA A 125 -2.11 -9.23 18.41
C ALA A 125 -0.85 -10.07 18.15
N TYR A 126 0.26 -9.66 18.74
CA TYR A 126 1.53 -10.39 18.68
C TYR A 126 1.37 -11.77 19.31
N VAL A 127 1.50 -12.80 18.48
CA VAL A 127 1.65 -14.19 18.96
C VAL A 127 3.14 -14.43 19.00
N TYR A 128 3.66 -14.76 20.18
CA TYR A 128 5.08 -14.81 20.57
C TYR A 128 6.01 -15.69 19.69
N ASP A 129 5.51 -16.27 18.59
CA ASP A 129 6.18 -17.32 17.81
C ASP A 129 6.26 -17.07 16.29
N ASP A 130 5.43 -16.19 15.71
CA ASP A 130 5.21 -16.25 14.25
C ASP A 130 6.03 -15.27 13.39
N SER A 131 6.72 -14.27 13.96
CA SER A 131 7.60 -13.41 13.14
C SER A 131 8.74 -12.79 13.93
N ASN A 132 9.96 -13.21 13.61
CA ASN A 132 11.16 -12.57 14.13
C ASN A 132 11.40 -11.23 13.41
N ILE A 133 10.84 -10.15 13.94
CA ILE A 133 11.06 -8.77 13.47
C ILE A 133 12.55 -8.48 13.30
N MET A 134 13.43 -9.02 14.16
CA MET A 134 14.88 -8.81 14.03
C MET A 134 15.44 -9.39 12.73
N ALA A 135 14.91 -10.51 12.25
CA ALA A 135 15.30 -11.10 10.98
C ALA A 135 14.89 -10.22 9.80
N PHE A 136 13.68 -9.65 9.85
CA PHE A 136 13.22 -8.68 8.85
C PHE A 136 14.05 -7.40 8.86
N ILE A 137 14.33 -6.83 10.03
CA ILE A 137 15.21 -5.65 10.15
C ILE A 137 16.61 -5.96 9.60
N ARG A 138 17.18 -7.14 9.90
CA ARG A 138 18.49 -7.54 9.36
C ARG A 138 18.46 -7.68 7.83
N LYS A 139 17.41 -8.26 7.25
CA LYS A 139 17.25 -8.37 5.80
C LYS A 139 17.06 -7.00 5.15
N LEU A 140 16.25 -6.13 5.75
CA LEU A 140 16.05 -4.76 5.29
C LEU A 140 17.37 -4.00 5.26
N ARG A 141 18.12 -4.01 6.37
CA ARG A 141 19.42 -3.35 6.45
C ARG A 141 20.39 -3.82 5.37
N LYS A 142 20.44 -5.12 5.08
CA LYS A 142 21.25 -5.66 3.98
C LYS A 142 20.87 -5.14 2.59
N LYS A 143 19.64 -4.67 2.41
CA LYS A 143 19.12 -4.22 1.11
C LYS A 143 19.14 -2.70 0.94
N ILE A 144 18.91 -1.94 2.02
CA ILE A 144 18.76 -0.48 1.96
C ILE A 144 19.97 0.29 2.54
N GLU A 145 20.77 -0.35 3.39
CA GLU A 145 21.92 0.31 4.03
C GLU A 145 23.19 0.03 3.25
N VAL A 146 24.06 1.03 3.16
CA VAL A 146 25.42 0.86 2.60
C VAL A 146 26.24 -0.08 3.49
N GLN A 147 26.11 0.07 4.82
CA GLN A 147 26.74 -0.79 5.81
C GLN A 147 25.68 -1.29 6.81
N PRO A 148 25.28 -2.57 6.75
CA PRO A 148 24.20 -3.09 7.59
C PRO A 148 24.47 -3.04 9.10
N ASP A 149 25.75 -3.09 9.49
CA ASP A 149 26.19 -3.04 10.90
C ASP A 149 26.33 -1.60 11.43
N SER A 150 26.34 -0.60 10.53
CA SER A 150 26.28 0.83 10.84
C SER A 150 25.10 1.48 10.10
N PRO A 151 23.85 1.13 10.47
CA PRO A 151 22.67 1.53 9.73
C PRO A 151 22.43 3.05 9.82
N GLN A 152 22.03 3.66 8.71
CA GLN A 152 21.67 5.06 8.60
C GLN A 152 20.16 5.27 8.58
N TYR A 153 19.38 4.34 8.02
CA TYR A 153 17.92 4.47 7.91
C TYR A 153 17.19 3.85 9.09
N ILE A 154 17.43 2.57 9.38
CA ILE A 154 16.74 1.87 10.47
C ILE A 154 17.67 1.74 11.66
N LEU A 155 17.48 2.58 12.67
CA LEU A 155 18.30 2.63 13.88
C LEU A 155 17.76 1.69 14.96
N THR A 156 18.67 1.03 15.68
CA THR A 156 18.31 0.28 16.88
C THR A 156 18.33 1.23 18.08
N VAL A 157 17.27 1.24 18.87
CA VAL A 157 17.24 1.87 20.19
C VAL A 157 17.34 0.76 21.23
N TRP A 158 18.52 0.64 21.84
CA TRP A 158 18.86 -0.44 22.77
C TRP A 158 17.83 -0.53 23.91
N GLY A 159 17.35 -1.76 24.16
CA GLY A 159 16.36 -2.05 25.19
C GLY A 159 14.91 -1.68 24.86
N ILE A 160 14.65 -1.05 23.71
CA ILE A 160 13.30 -0.57 23.34
C ILE A 160 12.85 -1.18 22.01
N GLY A 161 13.58 -0.94 20.92
CA GLY A 161 13.15 -1.38 19.60
C GLY A 161 13.87 -0.69 18.45
N TYR A 162 13.10 -0.25 17.45
CA TYR A 162 13.61 0.31 16.21
C TYR A 162 12.95 1.64 15.89
N LYS A 163 13.70 2.53 15.24
CA LYS A 163 13.18 3.79 14.68
C LYS A 163 13.71 4.01 13.29
N PHE A 164 12.94 4.70 12.46
CA PHE A 164 13.47 5.29 11.24
C PHE A 164 14.16 6.61 11.56
N ASN A 165 15.33 6.83 10.98
CA ASN A 165 16.13 8.03 11.19
C ASN A 165 15.37 9.28 10.72
N ASP A 166 15.31 10.29 11.56
CA ASP A 166 14.63 11.57 11.36
C ASP A 166 15.48 12.62 10.65
N ARG A 167 16.75 12.29 10.35
CA ARG A 167 17.70 13.19 9.69
C ARG A 167 17.49 13.38 8.18
N PHE A 168 16.41 12.85 7.61
CA PHE A 168 16.11 12.87 6.17
C PHE A 168 14.72 13.45 5.84
#